data_AF-A0AAV6SJH3-F1
#
_entry.id   AF-A0AAV6SJH3-F1
#
_cell.length_a   1.000
_cell.length_b   1.000
_cell.length_c   1.000
_cell.angle_alpha   90.00
_cell.angle_beta   90.00
_cell.angle_gamma   90.00
#
_symmetry.space_group_name_H-M   'P 1'
#
loop_
_entity.id
_entity.type
_entity.pdbx_description
1 polymer ?
#
loop_
_entity_poly.entity_id
_entity_poly.type
_entity_poly.pdbx_seq_one_letter_code
_entity_poly.pdbx_strand_id
1 'polypeptide(L)' 'MHVGDGPDPPLLHIDPDTVEFVSSFIYLGSTVTNNGDLTPDINCRCGLAAIVTHSLWKPLWRHRSINRKTKLHI' A
#
# COMPACT_ATOMS: atom_id res chain seq x y z
N MET A 1 -8.94 13.38 6.94
CA MET A 1 -8.75 14.80 7.28
C MET A 1 -7.49 15.25 6.55
N HIS A 2 -7.60 16.16 5.59
CA HIS A 2 -6.47 16.62 4.79
C HIS A 2 -5.81 17.78 5.54
N VAL A 3 -4.74 17.48 6.29
CA VAL A 3 -3.89 18.50 6.91
C VAL A 3 -2.65 18.57 6.05
N GLY A 4 -2.61 19.53 5.13
CA GLY A 4 -1.57 19.62 4.13
C GLY A 4 -1.59 20.94 3.39
N ASP A 5 -1.57 22.05 4.13
CA ASP A 5 -1.16 23.35 3.58
C ASP A 5 -0.65 24.27 4.71
N GLY A 6 0.28 23.75 5.51
CA GLY A 6 0.97 24.52 6.54
C GLY A 6 2.21 25.21 5.98
N PRO A 7 2.71 26.28 6.62
CA PRO A 7 3.93 26.96 6.18
C PRO A 7 5.12 25.99 6.08
N ASP A 8 6.05 26.28 5.18
CA ASP A 8 7.26 25.49 4.99
C ASP A 8 7.97 25.25 6.34
N PRO A 9 8.34 24.00 6.65
CA PRO A 9 8.94 23.68 7.94
C PRO A 9 10.31 24.36 8.09
N PRO A 10 10.64 24.85 9.30
CA PRO A 10 11.90 25.54 9.55
C PRO A 10 13.08 24.59 9.41
N LEU A 11 14.16 25.06 8.80
CA LEU A 11 15.39 24.30 8.58
C LEU A 11 15.94 23.76 9.91
N LEU A 12 16.18 22.45 10.01
CA LEU A 12 16.63 21.79 11.23
C LEU A 12 18.08 21.33 11.07
N HIS A 13 18.98 21.88 11.88
CA HIS A 13 20.39 21.48 11.94
C HIS A 13 20.63 20.55 13.14
N ILE A 14 21.17 19.36 12.86
CA ILE A 14 21.67 18.42 13.87
C ILE A 14 23.16 18.25 13.57
N ASP A 15 24.00 19.04 14.24
CA ASP A 15 25.44 19.18 13.94
C ASP A 15 26.15 17.82 13.72
N PRO A 16 26.87 17.60 12.60
CA PRO A 16 27.15 18.53 11.49
C PRO A 16 26.11 18.52 10.34
N ASP A 17 25.02 17.76 10.47
CA ASP A 17 24.07 17.46 9.41
C ASP A 17 22.88 18.43 9.35
N THR A 18 22.34 18.62 8.15
CA THR A 18 21.06 19.33 7.93
C THR A 18 19.98 18.30 7.65
N VAL A 19 18.88 18.36 8.40
CA VAL A 19 17.75 17.44 8.22
C VAL A 19 16.80 18.03 7.17
N GLU A 20 16.59 17.27 6.10
CA GLU A 20 15.62 17.59 5.06
C GLU A 20 14.21 17.18 5.48
N PHE A 21 13.25 18.08 5.28
CA PHE A 21 11.84 17.75 5.42
C PHE A 21 11.33 17.10 4.14
N VAL A 22 10.96 15.84 4.23
CA VAL A 22 10.36 15.08 3.13
C VAL A 22 8.87 14.91 3.34
N SER A 23 8.10 14.85 2.25
CA SER A 23 6.65 14.59 2.30
C SER A 23 6.32 13.13 2.65
N SER A 24 7.26 12.22 2.40
CA SER A 24 7.19 10.81 2.78
C SER A 24 8.58 10.21 2.95
N PHE A 25 8.68 9.17 3.78
CA PHE A 25 9.92 8.45 4.06
C PHE A 25 9.64 6.96 4.28
N ILE A 26 10.67 6.14 4.16
CA ILE A 26 10.57 4.71 4.46
C ILE A 26 10.87 4.50 5.94
N TYR A 27 9.93 3.88 6.65
CA TYR A 27 10.10 3.48 8.03
C TYR A 27 9.66 2.03 8.21
N LEU A 28 10.59 1.19 8.69
CA LEU A 28 10.38 -0.24 8.90
C LEU A 28 9.82 -0.97 7.65
N GLY A 29 10.18 -0.50 6.46
CA GLY A 29 9.76 -1.08 5.19
C GLY A 29 8.42 -0.60 4.65
N SER A 30 7.73 0.31 5.33
CA SER A 30 6.52 0.98 4.83
C SER A 30 6.80 2.42 4.44
N THR A 31 6.08 2.91 3.43
CA THR A 31 6.07 4.33 3.10
C THR A 31 5.16 5.06 4.08
N VAL A 32 5.73 6.00 4.82
CA VAL A 32 5.02 6.83 5.81
C VAL A 32 5.08 8.27 5.33
N THR A 33 3.94 8.96 5.30
CA THR A 33 3.93 10.39 5.03
C THR A 33 4.47 11.17 6.22
N ASN A 34 4.83 12.44 6.00
CA ASN A 34 5.31 13.32 7.06
C ASN A 34 4.31 13.56 8.20
N ASN A 35 3.01 13.32 7.98
CA ASN A 35 1.97 13.39 9.00
C ASN A 35 1.63 12.02 9.63
N GLY A 36 2.45 10.99 9.35
CA GLY A 36 2.28 9.64 9.90
C GLY A 36 1.21 8.79 9.20
N ASP A 37 0.68 9.24 8.08
CA ASP A 37 -0.31 8.50 7.29
C ASP A 37 0.35 7.35 6.52
N LEU A 38 -0.30 6.19 6.60
CA LEU A 38 0.06 4.94 5.91
C LEU A 38 -0.88 4.63 4.75
N THR A 39 -1.94 5.42 4.56
CA THR A 39 -2.95 5.24 3.51
C THR A 39 -2.32 5.05 2.12
N PRO A 40 -1.28 5.80 1.71
CA PRO A 40 -0.63 5.57 0.42
C PRO A 40 -0.01 4.17 0.30
N ASP A 41 0.69 3.70 1.33
CA ASP A 41 1.31 2.37 1.38
C ASP A 41 0.27 1.26 1.34
N ILE A 42 -0.78 1.39 2.16
CA ILE A 42 -1.90 0.43 2.22
C ILE A 42 -2.59 0.33 0.85
N ASN A 43 -2.90 1.46 0.22
CA ASN A 43 -3.54 1.49 -1.09
C ASN A 43 -2.65 0.85 -2.17
N CYS A 44 -1.35 1.13 -2.14
CA CYS A 44 -0.38 0.50 -3.04
C CYS A 44 -0.40 -1.04 -2.89
N ARG A 45 -0.33 -1.54 -1.65
CA ARG A 45 -0.35 -2.98 -1.36
C ARG A 45 -1.66 -3.64 -1.76
N CYS A 46 -2.80 -2.98 -1.53
CA CYS A 46 -4.11 -3.42 -2.00
C CYS A 46 -4.15 -3.50 -3.54
N GLY A 47 -3.61 -2.51 -4.23
CA GLY A 47 -3.51 -2.50 -5.70
C GLY A 47 -2.69 -3.67 -6.24
N LEU A 48 -1.51 -3.91 -5.66
CA LEU A 48 -0.66 -5.05 -6.02
C LEU A 48 -1.38 -6.38 -5.79
N ALA A 49 -2.02 -6.55 -4.62
CA ALA A 49 -2.79 -7.74 -4.31
C ALA A 49 -3.96 -7.95 -5.29
N ALA A 50 -4.67 -6.89 -5.65
CA ALA A 50 -5.76 -6.94 -6.63
C ALA A 50 -5.25 -7.36 -8.01
N ILE A 51 -4.12 -6.82 -8.48
CA ILE A 51 -3.50 -7.18 -9.75
C ILE A 51 -3.14 -8.67 -9.77
N VAL A 52 -2.46 -9.16 -8.73
CA VAL A 52 -2.10 -10.59 -8.62
C VAL A 52 -3.35 -11.46 -8.59
N THR A 53 -4.35 -11.10 -7.79
CA THR A 53 -5.61 -11.85 -7.69
C THR A 53 -6.35 -11.89 -9.02
N HIS A 54 -6.38 -10.76 -9.74
CA HIS A 54 -7.00 -10.67 -11.06
C HIS A 54 -6.24 -11.50 -12.10
N SER A 55 -4.91 -11.60 -12.01
CA SER A 55 -4.12 -12.46 -12.90
C SER A 55 -4.54 -13.94 -12.83
N LEU A 56 -5.08 -14.38 -11.69
CA LEU A 56 -5.57 -15.74 -11.47
C LEU A 56 -6.96 -16.01 -12.10
N TRP A 57 -7.62 -14.99 -12.66
CA TRP A 57 -8.97 -15.08 -13.22
C TRP A 57 -9.13 -16.19 -14.27
N LYS A 58 -8.26 -16.22 -15.28
CA LYS A 58 -8.32 -17.26 -16.33
C LYS A 58 -7.76 -18.62 -15.87
N PRO A 59 -6.56 -18.72 -15.27
CA PRO A 59 -5.95 -20.03 -14.99
C PRO A 59 -6.60 -20.77 -13.81
N LEU A 60 -7.20 -20.05 -12.85
CA LEU A 60 -7.72 -20.66 -11.62
C LEU A 60 -9.24 -20.48 -11.52
N TRP A 61 -9.72 -19.23 -11.50
CA TRP A 61 -11.13 -18.95 -11.22
C TRP A 61 -12.11 -19.40 -12.31
N ARG A 62 -11.68 -19.44 -13.58
CA ARG A 62 -12.47 -19.96 -14.71
C ARG A 62 -12.11 -21.39 -15.12
N HIS A 63 -11.24 -22.06 -14.36
CA HIS A 63 -10.81 -23.41 -14.71
C HIS A 63 -11.91 -24.42 -14.39
N ARG A 64 -12.53 -25.01 -15.41
CA ARG A 64 -13.67 -25.93 -15.23
C ARG A 64 -13.37 -27.16 -14.36
N SER A 65 -12.12 -27.60 -14.28
CA SER A 65 -11.74 -28.71 -13.40
C SER A 65 -11.59 -28.32 -11.93
N ILE A 66 -11.43 -27.02 -11.63
CA ILE A 66 -11.38 -26.50 -10.26
C ILE A 66 -12.81 -26.16 -9.88
N ASN A 67 -13.58 -27.21 -9.61
CA ASN A 67 -14.94 -27.11 -9.10
C ASN A 67 -15.03 -27.86 -7.77
N ARG A 68 -16.01 -27.48 -6.95
CA ARG A 68 -16.36 -28.30 -5.79
C ARG A 68 -17.04 -29.55 -6.33
N LYS A 69 -16.57 -30.74 -5.95
CA LYS A 69 -17.27 -32.00 -6.24
C LYS A 69 -18.60 -31.99 -5.49
N THR A 70 -19.65 -31.52 -6.14
CA THR A 70 -21.00 -31.51 -5.58
C THR A 70 -21.63 -32.87 -5.84
N LYS A 71 -21.84 -33.67 -4.80
CA LYS A 71 -22.61 -34.92 -4.91
C LYS A 71 -24.09 -34.54 -4.80
N LEU A 72 -24.84 -34.67 -5.90
CA LEU A 72 -26.29 -34.54 -5.85
C LEU A 72 -26.85 -35.78 -5.15
N HIS A 73 -27.63 -35.58 -4.09
CA HIS A 73 -28.39 -36.61 -3.42
C HIS A 73 -29.85 -36.44 -3.85
N ILE A 74 -30.37 -37.37 -4.64
CA ILE A 74 -31.78 -37.45 -5.03
C ILE A 74 -32.45 -38.46 -4.11
#